data_AF-A0A7W0ZUK3-F1
#
_entry.id   AF-A0A7W0ZUK3-F1
#
_cell.length_a   1.000
_cell.length_b   1.000
_cell.length_c   1.000
_cell.angle_alpha   90.00
_cell.angle_beta   90.00
_cell.angle_gamma   90.00
#
_symmetry.space_group_name_H-M   'P 1'
#
loop_
_entity.id
_entity.type
_entity.pdbx_description
1 polymer ?
#
loop_
_entity_poly.entity_id
_entity_poly.type
_entity_poly.pdbx_seq_one_letter_code
_entity_poly.pdbx_strand_id
1 'polypeptide(L)'
;MAGFDHQTLDAKWQELWEREQTFLTPTDRTRPKYYVLDMFPYPSGDGLHVGHPKGYTATDVVARAKRMMGFNVLRVMGWDSFGLPAERRAERTGEHPSVITARNIATFKSQLKKLGLSY
;
A
#
# COMPACT_ATOMS: atom_id res chain seq x y z
N MET A 1 -6.64 -29.07 18.95
CA MET A 1 -5.61 -28.07 18.59
C MET A 1 -6.32 -26.77 18.29
N ALA A 2 -5.86 -25.64 18.83
CA ALA A 2 -6.36 -24.34 18.38
C ALA A 2 -5.97 -24.15 16.90
N GLY A 3 -6.92 -23.70 16.07
CA GLY A 3 -6.68 -23.41 14.65
C GLY A 3 -5.83 -22.16 14.46
N PHE A 4 -5.31 -21.97 13.25
CA PHE A 4 -4.63 -20.74 12.87
C PHE A 4 -5.62 -19.58 12.78
N ASP A 5 -5.45 -18.57 13.64
CA ASP A 5 -6.26 -17.34 13.64
C ASP A 5 -5.48 -16.20 12.98
N HIS A 6 -5.74 -16.00 11.70
CA HIS A 6 -5.10 -14.93 10.93
C HIS A 6 -5.58 -13.53 11.35
N GLN A 7 -6.81 -13.39 11.86
CA GLN A 7 -7.36 -12.07 12.19
C GLN A 7 -6.58 -11.42 13.33
N THR A 8 -6.30 -12.20 14.37
CA THR A 8 -5.50 -11.75 15.51
C THR A 8 -4.01 -11.60 15.13
N LEU A 9 -3.46 -12.54 14.36
CA LEU A 9 -2.04 -12.55 14.03
C LEU A 9 -1.65 -11.44 13.04
N ASP A 10 -2.45 -11.22 11.99
CA ASP A 10 -2.19 -10.18 11.00
C ASP A 10 -2.22 -8.80 11.65
N ALA A 11 -3.24 -8.52 12.47
CA ALA A 11 -3.38 -7.26 13.20
C ALA A 11 -2.17 -7.01 14.11
N LYS A 12 -1.77 -8.01 14.91
CA LYS A 12 -0.60 -7.92 15.80
C LYS A 12 0.67 -7.51 15.04
N TRP A 13 0.95 -8.14 13.90
CA TRP A 13 2.17 -7.85 13.15
C TRP A 13 2.11 -6.52 12.40
N GLN A 14 0.95 -6.17 11.84
CA GLN A 14 0.75 -4.88 11.17
C GLN A 14 0.92 -3.70 12.15
N GLU A 15 0.37 -3.81 13.36
CA GLU A 15 0.56 -2.81 14.43
C GLU A 15 2.02 -2.69 14.86
N LEU A 16 2.72 -3.82 15.00
CA LEU A 16 4.15 -3.83 15.30
C LEU A 16 4.94 -3.10 14.21
N TRP A 17 4.73 -3.43 12.93
CA TRP A 17 5.47 -2.83 11.83
C TRP A 17 5.24 -1.33 11.70
N GLU A 18 4.01 -0.87 11.94
CA GLU A 18 3.68 0.55 11.94
C GLU A 18 4.34 1.28 13.12
N ARG A 19 4.28 0.73 14.33
CA ARG A 19 4.92 1.34 15.52
C ARG A 19 6.42 1.44 15.38
N GLU A 20 7.08 0.37 14.93
CA GLU A 20 8.54 0.31 14.80
C GLU A 20 9.06 0.93 13.49
N GLN A 21 8.16 1.45 12.63
CA GLN A 21 8.52 1.97 11.30
C GLN A 21 9.37 0.94 10.50
N THR A 22 9.03 -0.35 10.61
CA THR A 22 9.88 -1.48 10.15
C THR A 22 10.27 -1.38 8.66
N PHE A 23 9.41 -0.78 7.84
CA PHE A 23 9.61 -0.70 6.40
C PHE A 23 10.17 0.65 5.92
N LEU A 24 10.33 1.62 6.83
CA LEU A 24 10.97 2.90 6.54
C LEU A 24 12.38 2.67 6.00
N THR A 25 12.71 3.35 4.91
CA THR A 25 14.00 3.17 4.25
C THR A 25 15.14 3.64 5.15
N PRO A 26 16.13 2.79 5.45
CA PRO A 26 17.29 3.20 6.25
C PRO A 26 18.13 4.25 5.52
N THR A 27 18.73 5.16 6.28
CA THR A 27 19.60 6.23 5.76
C THR A 27 21.07 5.81 5.66
N ASP A 28 21.43 4.64 6.19
CA ASP A 28 22.78 4.08 6.20
C ASP A 28 23.31 3.82 4.78
N ARG A 29 24.23 4.67 4.31
CA ARG A 29 24.75 4.58 2.94
C ARG A 29 25.80 3.48 2.73
N THR A 30 26.16 2.72 3.76
CA THR A 30 27.12 1.61 3.64
C THR A 30 26.50 0.36 3.00
N ARG A 31 25.16 0.24 3.06
CA ARG A 31 24.40 -0.88 2.51
C ARG A 31 24.00 -0.62 1.05
N PRO A 32 23.92 -1.66 0.20
CA PRO A 32 23.50 -1.49 -1.19
C PRO A 32 22.05 -1.02 -1.27
N LYS A 33 21.77 -0.03 -2.12
CA LYS A 33 20.40 0.47 -2.36
C LYS A 33 19.59 -0.49 -3.25
N TYR A 34 18.29 -0.55 -3.02
CA TYR A 34 17.35 -1.23 -3.91
C TYR A 34 16.03 -0.47 -3.95
N TYR A 35 15.54 -0.17 -5.15
CA TYR A 35 14.26 0.55 -5.31
C TYR A 35 13.23 -0.39 -5.94
N VAL A 36 12.14 -0.62 -5.22
CA VAL A 36 10.97 -1.34 -5.69
C VAL A 36 9.85 -0.34 -5.93
N LEU A 37 9.33 -0.30 -7.16
CA LEU A 37 8.25 0.60 -7.54
C LEU A 37 7.07 -0.18 -8.08
N ASP A 38 5.94 0.00 -7.43
CA ASP A 38 4.63 -0.42 -7.91
C ASP A 38 4.03 0.71 -8.77
N MET A 39 3.29 0.36 -9.81
CA MET A 39 2.41 1.34 -10.47
C MET A 39 1.32 1.72 -9.46
N PHE A 40 1.36 2.96 -8.98
CA PHE A 40 0.46 3.45 -7.94
C PHE A 40 -0.97 3.59 -8.49
N PRO A 41 -2.01 3.32 -7.69
CA PRO A 41 -3.37 3.19 -8.20
C PRO A 41 -4.04 4.55 -8.40
N TYR A 42 -4.98 4.60 -9.34
CA TYR A 42 -5.98 5.66 -9.43
C TYR A 42 -7.05 5.46 -8.35
N PRO A 43 -7.29 6.41 -7.43
CA PRO A 43 -8.33 6.32 -6.41
C PRO A 43 -9.73 6.66 -6.99
N SER A 44 -10.02 6.17 -8.20
CA SER A 44 -11.26 6.46 -8.92
C SER A 44 -12.36 5.42 -8.70
N GLY A 45 -11.99 4.19 -8.33
CA GLY A 45 -12.93 3.12 -7.97
C GLY A 45 -13.36 3.18 -6.51
N ASP A 46 -14.23 2.26 -6.09
CA ASP A 46 -14.68 2.13 -4.70
C ASP A 46 -13.67 1.41 -3.78
N GLY A 47 -12.55 0.94 -4.34
CA GLY A 47 -11.51 0.21 -3.62
C GLY A 47 -10.56 -0.53 -4.57
N LEU A 48 -9.64 -1.29 -3.99
CA LEU A 48 -8.76 -2.19 -4.70
C LEU A 48 -9.55 -3.31 -5.38
N HIS A 49 -9.41 -3.44 -6.70
CA HIS A 49 -9.74 -4.68 -7.41
C HIS A 49 -8.62 -5.74 -7.28
N VAL A 50 -8.92 -7.01 -7.58
CA VAL A 50 -7.99 -8.16 -7.46
C VAL A 50 -6.67 -8.03 -8.25
N GLY A 51 -6.67 -7.25 -9.33
CA GLY A 51 -5.43 -6.94 -10.08
C GLY A 51 -4.37 -6.20 -9.26
N HIS A 52 -4.77 -5.34 -8.31
CA HIS A 52 -3.83 -4.59 -7.47
C HIS A 52 -2.99 -5.51 -6.56
N PRO A 53 -3.58 -6.35 -5.68
CA PRO A 53 -2.80 -7.24 -4.83
C PRO A 53 -1.98 -8.25 -5.64
N LYS A 54 -2.45 -8.67 -6.82
CA LYS A 54 -1.65 -9.55 -7.69
C LYS A 54 -0.27 -8.96 -8.01
N GLY A 55 -0.23 -7.69 -8.40
CA GLY A 55 1.04 -7.00 -8.67
C GLY A 55 1.81 -6.68 -7.39
N TYR A 56 1.14 -6.06 -6.42
CA TYR A 56 1.78 -5.53 -5.22
C TYR A 56 2.34 -6.62 -4.29
N THR A 57 1.73 -7.82 -4.29
CA THR A 57 2.26 -8.94 -3.51
C THR A 57 3.56 -9.47 -4.12
N ALA A 58 3.67 -9.53 -5.44
CA ALA A 58 4.90 -10.00 -6.09
C ALA A 58 6.09 -9.07 -5.80
N THR A 59 5.87 -7.77 -5.87
CA THR A 59 6.89 -6.76 -5.54
C THR A 59 7.17 -6.69 -4.03
N ASP A 60 6.18 -6.95 -3.17
CA ASP A 60 6.37 -7.07 -1.72
C ASP A 60 7.32 -8.21 -1.35
N VAL A 61 7.16 -9.38 -1.99
CA VAL A 61 8.05 -10.53 -1.81
C VAL A 61 9.49 -10.14 -2.16
N VAL A 62 9.70 -9.46 -3.29
CA VAL A 62 11.03 -8.96 -3.69
C VAL A 62 11.58 -7.97 -2.68
N ALA A 63 10.77 -7.00 -2.23
CA ALA A 63 11.18 -5.99 -1.26
C ALA A 63 11.62 -6.63 0.07
N ARG A 64 10.84 -7.57 0.60
CA ARG A 64 11.15 -8.30 1.84
C ARG A 64 12.43 -9.14 1.68
N ALA A 65 12.56 -9.88 0.58
CA ALA A 65 13.76 -10.65 0.29
C ALA A 65 15.01 -9.76 0.24
N LYS A 66 14.95 -8.60 -0.44
CA LYS A 66 16.06 -7.66 -0.52
C LYS A 66 16.43 -7.06 0.84
N ARG A 67 15.44 -6.73 1.69
CA ARG A 67 15.71 -6.29 3.08
C ARG A 67 16.46 -7.38 3.86
N MET A 68 16.03 -8.64 3.76
CA MET A 68 16.69 -9.79 4.41
C MET A 68 18.10 -10.06 3.87
N MET A 69 18.36 -9.73 2.61
CA MET A 69 19.70 -9.80 1.99
C MET A 69 20.60 -8.60 2.33
N GLY A 70 20.17 -7.71 3.23
CA GLY A 70 20.98 -6.57 3.67
C GLY A 70 20.88 -5.32 2.79
N PHE A 71 19.95 -5.24 1.84
CA PHE A 71 19.75 -4.01 1.04
C PHE A 71 18.97 -2.95 1.81
N ASN A 72 19.25 -1.68 1.52
CA ASN A 72 18.36 -0.57 1.86
C ASN A 72 17.27 -0.48 0.79
N VAL A 73 16.08 -0.94 1.16
CA VAL A 73 14.96 -0.97 0.24
C VAL A 73 14.14 0.31 0.38
N LEU A 74 14.05 1.06 -0.71
CA LEU A 74 13.00 2.05 -0.92
C LEU A 74 11.82 1.34 -1.58
N ARG A 75 10.66 1.40 -0.95
CA ARG A 75 9.40 0.99 -1.55
C ARG A 75 8.35 1.97 -1.09
N VAL A 76 7.71 2.64 -2.02
CA VAL A 76 6.77 3.72 -1.73
C VAL A 76 5.45 3.47 -2.44
N MET A 77 4.38 4.03 -1.88
CA MET A 77 3.06 4.05 -2.48
C MET A 77 2.56 5.49 -2.56
N GLY A 78 1.78 5.78 -3.59
CA GLY A 78 1.15 7.07 -3.83
C GLY A 78 -0.25 6.89 -4.41
N TRP A 79 -0.82 7.99 -4.93
CA TRP A 79 -2.16 8.00 -5.52
C TRP A 79 -2.14 8.83 -6.80
N ASP A 80 -2.60 8.26 -7.90
CA ASP A 80 -2.75 9.00 -9.15
C ASP A 80 -4.13 9.66 -9.17
N SER A 81 -4.22 10.81 -8.51
CA SER A 81 -5.49 11.29 -7.95
C SER A 81 -6.27 12.27 -8.83
N PHE A 82 -5.78 12.58 -10.03
CA PHE A 82 -6.45 13.48 -10.98
C PHE A 82 -7.05 12.72 -12.17
N GLY A 83 -7.88 13.43 -12.94
CA GLY A 83 -8.37 12.97 -14.24
C GLY A 83 -9.87 12.69 -14.31
N LEU A 84 -10.32 12.37 -15.52
CA LEU A 84 -11.72 12.19 -15.90
C LEU A 84 -12.54 11.24 -15.00
N PRO A 85 -11.98 10.16 -14.42
CA PRO A 85 -12.77 9.30 -13.54
C PRO A 85 -13.33 10.03 -12.31
N ALA A 86 -12.56 10.93 -11.70
CA ALA A 86 -13.02 11.71 -10.54
C ALA A 86 -14.07 12.75 -10.95
N GLU A 87 -13.85 13.42 -12.09
CA GLU A 87 -14.79 14.41 -12.65
C GLU A 87 -16.14 13.78 -13.00
N ARG A 88 -16.15 12.66 -13.74
CA ARG A 88 -17.40 11.97 -14.10
C ARG A 88 -18.15 11.44 -12.88
N ARG A 89 -17.45 11.09 -11.80
CA ARG A 89 -18.09 10.68 -10.55
C ARG A 89 -18.71 11.88 -9.83
N ALA A 90 -18.03 13.01 -9.81
CA ALA A 90 -18.57 14.27 -9.29
C ALA A 90 -19.85 14.67 -10.03
N GLU A 91 -19.86 14.63 -11.36
CA GLU A 91 -21.06 14.92 -12.16
C GLU A 91 -22.27 14.03 -11.79
N ARG A 92 -22.04 12.74 -11.56
CA ARG A 92 -23.12 11.78 -11.24
C ARG A 92 -23.64 11.90 -9.80
N THR A 93 -22.78 12.28 -8.86
CA THR A 93 -23.09 12.29 -7.42
C THR A 93 -23.42 13.68 -6.88
N GLY A 94 -23.03 14.73 -7.61
CA GLY A 94 -23.07 16.10 -7.13
C GLY A 94 -22.01 16.43 -6.06
N GLU A 95 -21.12 15.49 -5.71
CA GLU A 95 -20.05 15.71 -4.73
C GLU A 95 -18.81 16.32 -5.40
N HIS A 96 -18.07 17.19 -4.69
CA HIS A 96 -16.84 17.79 -5.21
C HIS A 96 -15.74 16.72 -5.42
N PRO A 97 -14.98 16.72 -6.53
CA PRO A 97 -13.96 15.70 -6.83
C PRO A 97 -12.94 15.46 -5.71
N SER A 98 -12.50 16.53 -5.02
CA SER A 98 -11.52 16.40 -3.92
C SER A 98 -12.07 15.58 -2.74
N VAL A 99 -13.36 15.67 -2.46
CA VAL A 99 -14.01 14.92 -1.36
C VAL A 99 -14.11 13.45 -1.72
N ILE A 100 -14.53 13.16 -2.96
CA ILE A 100 -14.58 11.80 -3.50
C ILE A 100 -13.19 11.15 -3.47
N THR A 101 -12.19 11.86 -4.00
CA THR A 101 -10.80 11.39 -4.07
C THR A 101 -10.24 11.13 -2.68
N ALA A 102 -10.43 12.03 -1.71
CA ALA A 102 -9.95 11.84 -0.35
C ALA A 102 -10.59 10.62 0.33
N ARG A 103 -11.92 10.44 0.17
CA ARG A 103 -12.65 9.26 0.66
C ARG A 103 -12.10 7.97 0.06
N ASN A 104 -11.87 7.95 -1.26
CA ASN A 104 -11.34 6.78 -1.94
C ASN A 104 -9.90 6.48 -1.53
N ILE A 105 -9.04 7.49 -1.39
CA ILE A 105 -7.68 7.33 -0.86
C ILE A 105 -7.71 6.68 0.53
N ALA A 106 -8.58 7.13 1.42
CA ALA A 106 -8.72 6.54 2.76
C ALA A 106 -9.12 5.05 2.69
N THR A 107 -10.08 4.70 1.81
CA THR A 107 -10.50 3.32 1.57
C THR A 107 -9.35 2.45 1.04
N PHE A 108 -8.67 2.91 -0.01
CA PHE A 108 -7.56 2.15 -0.60
C PHE A 108 -6.42 1.99 0.41
N LYS A 109 -6.06 3.06 1.15
CA LYS A 109 -5.01 3.00 2.19
C LYS A 109 -5.35 1.95 3.25
N SER A 110 -6.60 1.91 3.72
CA SER A 110 -7.08 0.90 4.67
C SER A 110 -6.97 -0.51 4.11
N GLN A 111 -7.36 -0.71 2.85
CA GLN A 111 -7.27 -2.02 2.18
C GLN A 111 -5.81 -2.46 1.97
N LEU A 112 -4.91 -1.56 1.54
CA LEU A 112 -3.48 -1.86 1.40
C LEU A 112 -2.83 -2.21 2.75
N LYS A 113 -3.19 -1.51 3.83
CA LYS A 113 -2.73 -1.83 5.19
C LYS A 113 -3.15 -3.23 5.62
N LYS A 114 -4.42 -3.59 5.39
CA LYS A 114 -4.95 -4.93 5.70
C LYS A 114 -4.24 -6.06 4.95
N LEU A 115 -3.68 -5.78 3.76
CA LEU A 115 -2.87 -6.73 3.00
C LEU A 115 -1.45 -6.90 3.58
N GLY A 116 -1.01 -6.08 4.54
CA GLY A 116 0.29 -6.21 5.17
C GLY A 116 1.48 -5.91 4.24
N LEU A 117 1.29 -5.05 3.24
CA LEU A 117 2.33 -4.69 2.27
C LEU A 117 3.41 -3.80 2.91
N SER A 118 4.67 -4.06 2.58
CA SER A 118 5.85 -3.43 3.17
C SER A 118 6.24 -2.07 2.58
N TYR A 119 5.29 -1.13 2.56
CA TYR A 119 5.52 0.28 2.24
C TYR A 119 6.05 1.06 3.44
#